data_AF-A0A918I4R8-F1
#
_entry.id   AF-A0A918I4R8-F1
#
_cell.length_a   1.000
_cell.length_b   1.000
_cell.length_c   1.000
_cell.angle_alpha   90.00
_cell.angle_beta   90.00
_cell.angle_gamma   90.00
#
_symmetry.space_group_name_H-M   'P 1'
#
loop_
_entity.id
_entity.type
_entity.pdbx_description
1 polymer ?
#
loop_
_entity_poly.entity_id
_entity_poly.type
_entity_poly.pdbx_seq_one_letter_code
_entity_poly.pdbx_strand_id
1 'polypeptide(L)' 'MVSYRVEWTQDGRRRTSVVSYDEPSAKGRKADLEAAGAVDVVIVRVKPGE' A
#
# COMPACT_ATOMS: atom_id res chain seq x y z
N MET A 1 -5.01 3.14 -16.88
CA MET A 1 -4.82 2.38 -15.63
C MET A 1 -4.32 3.35 -14.58
N VAL A 2 -4.75 3.24 -13.32
CA VAL A 2 -4.14 3.96 -12.20
C VAL A 2 -3.59 2.88 -11.29
N SER A 3 -2.32 2.97 -10.97
CA SER A 3 -1.67 2.04 -10.05
C SER A 3 -1.68 2.67 -8.66
N TYR A 4 -1.71 1.88 -7.61
CA TYR A 4 -1.65 2.33 -6.22
C TYR A 4 -0.56 1.53 -5.53
N ARG A 5 0.50 2.17 -5.07
CA ARG A 5 1.53 1.51 -4.25
C ARG A 5 1.13 1.66 -2.79
N VAL A 6 1.37 0.63 -1.98
CA VAL A 6 1.23 0.71 -0.53
C VAL A 6 2.60 0.67 0.10
N GLU A 7 2.88 1.66 0.93
CA GLU A 7 4.10 1.76 1.73
C GLU A 7 3.71 1.65 3.20
N TRP A 8 4.48 0.92 3.99
CA TRP A 8 4.22 0.76 5.42
C TRP A 8 5.50 0.44 6.18
N THR A 9 5.47 0.59 7.49
CA THR A 9 6.55 0.18 8.38
C THR A 9 6.12 -1.07 9.14
N GLN A 10 6.93 -2.12 9.14
CA GLN A 10 6.70 -3.33 9.92
C GLN A 10 7.99 -3.71 10.62
N ASP A 11 7.92 -3.95 11.93
CA ASP A 11 9.09 -4.35 12.74
C ASP A 11 10.27 -3.36 12.59
N GLY A 12 9.97 -2.05 12.59
CA GLY A 12 10.95 -0.98 12.39
C GLY A 12 11.53 -0.87 10.96
N ARG A 13 11.08 -1.70 10.02
CA ARG A 13 11.53 -1.66 8.62
C ARG A 13 10.45 -1.13 7.70
N ARG A 14 10.79 -0.11 6.90
CA ARG A 14 9.94 0.34 5.80
C ARG A 14 9.88 -0.76 4.73
N ARG A 15 8.66 -1.13 4.39
CA ARG A 15 8.30 -2.08 3.35
C ARG A 15 7.42 -1.35 2.34
N THR A 16 7.57 -1.74 1.09
CA THR A 16 6.71 -1.29 0.00
C THR A 16 6.25 -2.54 -0.72
N SER A 17 4.95 -2.80 -0.74
CA SER A 17 4.43 -3.85 -1.62
C SER A 17 3.38 -3.31 -2.57
N VAL A 18 3.64 -3.69 -3.81
CA VAL A 18 2.72 -4.03 -4.89
C VAL A 18 1.65 -3.00 -5.23
N VAL A 19 1.78 -2.56 -6.48
CA VAL A 19 0.80 -1.88 -7.31
C VAL A 19 -0.54 -2.63 -7.29
N SER A 20 -1.55 -2.03 -6.68
CA SER A 20 -2.96 -2.36 -6.90
C SER A 20 -3.50 -1.51 -8.05
N TYR A 21 -4.35 -2.06 -8.91
CA TYR A 21 -4.93 -1.30 -10.03
C TYR A 21 -6.22 -0.56 -9.64
N ASP A 22 -6.77 -0.87 -8.46
CA ASP A 22 -8.05 -0.35 -7.97
C ASP A 22 -7.95 0.07 -6.49
N GLU A 23 -8.55 1.22 -6.17
CA GLU A 23 -8.62 1.78 -4.80
C GLU A 23 -9.20 0.82 -3.75
N PRO A 24 -10.29 0.07 -3.99
CA PRO A 24 -10.82 -0.88 -3.01
C PRO A 24 -9.83 -2.01 -2.68
N SER A 25 -9.06 -2.49 -3.66
CA SER A 25 -8.01 -3.49 -3.41
C SER A 25 -6.88 -2.91 -2.55
N ALA A 26 -6.49 -1.65 -2.80
CA ALA A 26 -5.49 -0.97 -1.98
C ALA A 26 -5.96 -0.77 -0.53
N LYS A 27 -7.24 -0.43 -0.32
CA LYS A 27 -7.85 -0.33 1.01
C LYS A 27 -7.91 -1.68 1.73
N GLY A 28 -8.30 -2.75 1.03
CA GLY A 28 -8.28 -4.11 1.58
C GLY A 28 -6.88 -4.53 2.03
N ARG A 29 -5.86 -4.20 1.23
CA ARG A 29 -4.46 -4.44 1.60
C ARG A 29 -4.00 -3.62 2.80
N LYS A 30 -4.41 -2.36 2.91
CA LYS A 30 -4.13 -1.54 4.10
C LYS A 30 -4.68 -2.20 5.37
N ALA A 31 -5.92 -2.69 5.34
CA ALA A 31 -6.53 -3.37 6.49
C ALA A 31 -5.81 -4.67 6.87
N ASP A 32 -5.41 -5.49 5.89
CA ASP A 32 -4.60 -6.69 6.09
C ASP A 32 -3.23 -6.38 6.72
N LEU A 33 -2.60 -5.29 6.27
CA LEU A 33 -1.33 -4.82 6.81
C LEU A 33 -1.46 -4.30 8.24
N GLU A 34 -2.48 -3.49 8.53
CA GLU A 34 -2.77 -3.04 9.89
C GLU A 34 -3.04 -4.23 10.83
N ALA A 35 -3.76 -5.26 10.36
CA ALA A 35 -3.98 -6.49 11.11
C ALA A 35 -2.69 -7.32 11.32
N ALA A 36 -1.77 -7.28 10.36
CA ALA A 36 -0.45 -7.91 10.45
C ALA A 36 0.58 -7.13 11.30
N GLY A 37 0.15 -6.04 11.96
CA GLY A 37 1.01 -5.20 12.79
C GLY A 37 1.87 -4.20 12.02
N ALA A 38 1.52 -3.91 10.76
CA ALA A 38 2.11 -2.79 10.04
C ALA A 38 1.60 -1.46 10.61
N VAL A 39 2.52 -0.52 10.74
CA VAL A 39 2.27 0.87 11.16
C VAL A 39 2.65 1.81 10.02
N ASP A 40 2.14 3.05 10.05
CA ASP A 40 2.46 4.05 9.02
C ASP A 40 2.08 3.60 7.59
N VAL A 41 0.93 2.93 7.44
CA VAL A 41 0.45 2.40 6.15
C VAL A 41 -0.11 3.53 5.29
N VAL A 42 0.59 3.89 4.23
CA VAL A 42 0.20 4.93 3.27
C VAL A 42 -0.06 4.34 1.88
N ILE A 43 -1.15 4.77 1.26
CA ILE A 43 -1.51 4.41 -0.11
C ILE A 43 -1.13 5.58 -1.01
N VAL A 44 -0.21 5.34 -1.94
CA VAL A 44 0.23 6.35 -2.90
C VAL A 44 -0.30 6.00 -4.28
N ARG A 45 -1.07 6.91 -4.88
CA ARG A 45 -1.50 6.76 -6.28
C ARG A 45 -0.28 6.95 -7.18
N VAL A 46 -0.05 5.97 -8.04
CA VAL A 46 0.94 5.98 -9.12
C VAL A 46 0.16 6.06 -10.43
N LYS A 47 0.18 7.23 -11.07
CA LYS A 47 -0.32 7.34 -12.44
C LYS A 47 0.73 6.70 -13.37
N PRO A 48 0.38 5.73 -14.23
CA PRO A 48 1.31 5.26 -15.25
C PRO A 48 1.48 6.38 -16.29
N GLY A 49 2.71 6.87 -16.45
CA GLY A 49 3.06 7.88 -17.44
C GLY A 49 4.08 8.93 -17.02
N GLU A 50 4.89 8.69 -15.98
CA GLU A 50 6.02 9.56 -15.60
C GLU A 50 7.33 8.77 -15.60
#